data_AF-A0A8S3HEH4-F1
#
_entry.id   AF-A0A8S3HEH4-F1
#
_cell.length_a   1.000
_cell.length_b   1.000
_cell.length_c   1.000
_cell.angle_alpha   90.00
_cell.angle_beta   90.00
_cell.angle_gamma   90.00
#
_symmetry.space_group_name_H-M   'P 1'
#
loop_
_entity.id
_entity.type
_entity.pdbx_description
1 polymer ?
#
loop_
_entity_poly.entity_id
_entity_poly.type
_entity_poly.pdbx_seq_one_letter_code
_entity_poly.pdbx_strand_id
1 'polypeptide(L)'
;MRLEIFYLIWLDANANGKETRDTEQKLRSIINNLKKFQDVKQCQKYIEERSKNDRLVMIVSGQFGREIVPSIHKLRQVISIYVYCFDKVRNKQWSDKFAKVKAVVTELSELITRIKADHKIQKIVEEPLSINIFMTGGTSTTGVNGQFIFSQILIDCLLRLKTNKADKKELIDHCKQQYQGNTAELSNLREFREDYSPEKALWWYTRESFFYKTLNAALRNQNIHIIFLFRGFISDIHRQLEANQADDTLRVYRSQMMSSDELETLRQSCDQFISINSFFSTSTNKKQALSFLNSCNVGDNLEPVLFEIDANPTLVTNKPFADVTAYSEFTDESKVLFMLGSIFHLKSVRRSSNGQVWIVRMTLCSDDQHDLKQV
;
A
#
# COMPACT_ATOMS: atom_id res chain seq x y z
N MET A 1 -3.80 -17.38 4.03
CA MET A 1 -4.35 -16.01 4.11
C MET A 1 -3.18 -15.03 4.07
N ARG A 2 -3.08 -14.17 3.05
CA ARG A 2 -1.90 -13.29 2.83
C ARG A 2 -2.26 -11.84 3.18
N LEU A 3 -1.78 -11.36 4.32
CA LEU A 3 -2.03 -9.98 4.80
C LEU A 3 -0.95 -8.98 4.36
N GLU A 4 0.16 -9.40 3.76
CA GLU A 4 1.16 -8.45 3.25
C GLU A 4 1.54 -8.84 1.83
N ILE A 5 1.66 -7.84 0.95
CA ILE A 5 2.05 -8.03 -0.45
C ILE A 5 3.57 -8.06 -0.61
N PHE A 6 4.31 -7.47 0.34
CA PHE A 6 5.76 -7.40 0.30
C PHE A 6 6.42 -8.63 0.92
N TYR A 7 7.45 -9.12 0.25
CA TYR A 7 8.28 -10.22 0.69
C TYR A 7 9.74 -9.84 0.54
N LEU A 8 10.53 -10.22 1.54
CA LEU A 8 11.96 -10.07 1.51
C LEU A 8 12.60 -11.43 1.27
N ILE A 9 13.45 -11.53 0.26
CA ILE A 9 14.16 -12.75 -0.11
C ILE A 9 15.65 -12.50 0.14
N TRP A 10 16.30 -13.38 0.89
CA TRP A 10 17.75 -13.34 1.10
C TRP A 10 18.37 -14.62 0.56
N LEU A 11 19.10 -14.51 -0.55
CA LEU A 11 19.84 -15.60 -1.17
C LEU A 11 21.34 -15.44 -0.91
N ASP A 12 21.87 -16.24 0.00
CA ASP A 12 23.28 -16.24 0.37
C ASP A 12 23.71 -17.63 0.86
N ALA A 13 24.92 -18.06 0.54
CA ALA A 13 25.44 -19.36 0.97
C ALA A 13 25.48 -19.46 2.51
N ASN A 14 25.73 -18.34 3.19
CA ASN A 14 25.87 -18.23 4.64
C ASN A 14 24.63 -17.65 5.34
N ALA A 15 23.46 -17.65 4.69
CA ALA A 15 22.22 -17.02 5.19
C ALA A 15 21.72 -17.50 6.57
N ASN A 16 22.33 -18.55 7.17
CA ASN A 16 21.97 -19.13 8.46
C ASN A 16 23.02 -18.91 9.59
N GLY A 17 24.06 -18.10 9.38
CA GLY A 17 25.10 -17.83 10.39
C GLY A 17 24.61 -17.06 11.64
N LYS A 18 25.34 -17.07 12.76
CA LYS A 18 24.93 -16.40 14.03
C LYS A 18 24.71 -14.88 13.90
N GLU A 19 25.49 -14.19 13.08
CA GLU A 19 25.34 -12.75 12.77
C GLU A 19 24.03 -12.44 12.00
N THR A 20 23.30 -13.46 11.53
CA THR A 20 22.05 -13.27 10.79
C THR A 20 20.85 -12.97 11.67
N ARG A 21 20.86 -13.24 13.00
CA ARG A 21 19.65 -13.06 13.82
C ARG A 21 19.26 -11.60 14.06
N ASP A 22 20.22 -10.75 14.46
CA ASP A 22 19.96 -9.32 14.65
C ASP A 22 19.59 -8.65 13.33
N THR A 23 20.34 -9.01 12.28
CA THR A 23 20.05 -8.60 10.90
C THR A 23 18.64 -9.00 10.46
N GLU A 24 18.25 -10.24 10.72
CA GLU A 24 16.91 -10.75 10.43
C GLU A 24 15.84 -9.96 11.17
N GLN A 25 16.03 -9.61 12.45
CA GLN A 25 15.07 -8.78 13.18
C GLN A 25 14.95 -7.38 12.58
N LYS A 26 16.07 -6.74 12.22
CA LYS A 26 16.06 -5.42 11.57
C LYS A 26 15.41 -5.44 10.19
N LEU A 27 15.59 -6.52 9.43
CA LEU A 27 14.95 -6.67 8.12
C LEU A 27 13.46 -6.97 8.27
N ARG A 28 13.07 -7.79 9.25
CA ARG A 28 11.67 -8.14 9.53
C ARG A 28 10.87 -6.98 10.10
N SER A 29 11.51 -6.01 10.76
CA SER A 29 10.82 -4.79 11.18
C SER A 29 10.41 -3.92 9.98
N ILE A 30 11.14 -4.01 8.85
CA ILE A 30 10.79 -3.34 7.60
C ILE A 30 9.74 -4.17 6.84
N ILE A 31 10.10 -5.40 6.45
CA ILE A 31 9.23 -6.34 5.72
C ILE A 31 9.17 -7.66 6.50
N ASN A 32 8.01 -7.97 7.08
CA ASN A 32 7.88 -9.10 7.99
C ASN A 32 8.15 -10.46 7.33
N ASN A 33 7.74 -10.63 6.07
CA ASN A 33 7.87 -11.89 5.34
C ASN A 33 9.29 -12.10 4.76
N LEU A 34 10.26 -12.39 5.63
CA LEU A 34 11.60 -12.79 5.22
C LEU A 34 11.66 -14.30 4.87
N LYS A 35 12.23 -14.61 3.71
CA LYS A 35 12.59 -15.98 3.30
C LYS A 35 14.05 -16.04 2.90
N LYS A 36 14.74 -17.05 3.44
CA LYS A 36 16.18 -17.25 3.23
C LYS A 36 16.41 -18.48 2.37
N PHE A 37 17.36 -18.39 1.45
CA PHE A 37 17.75 -19.46 0.54
C PHE A 37 19.26 -19.57 0.49
N GLN A 38 19.75 -20.80 0.37
CA GLN A 38 21.18 -21.11 0.17
C GLN A 38 21.42 -21.72 -1.21
N ASP A 39 20.35 -22.01 -1.96
CA ASP A 39 20.38 -22.62 -3.30
C ASP A 39 19.66 -21.73 -4.31
N VAL A 40 20.31 -21.49 -5.44
CA VAL A 40 19.82 -20.59 -6.49
C VAL A 40 18.56 -21.14 -7.15
N LYS A 41 18.50 -22.45 -7.43
CA LYS A 41 17.38 -23.08 -8.14
C LYS A 41 16.12 -23.08 -7.28
N GLN A 42 16.23 -23.39 -5.99
CA GLN A 42 15.12 -23.31 -5.04
C GLN A 42 14.60 -21.88 -4.91
N CYS A 43 15.50 -20.90 -4.81
CA CYS A 43 15.14 -19.48 -4.75
C CYS A 43 14.41 -19.03 -6.02
N GLN A 44 14.95 -19.37 -7.19
CA GLN A 44 14.36 -19.03 -8.48
C GLN A 44 12.96 -19.64 -8.63
N LYS A 45 12.81 -20.94 -8.36
CA LYS A 45 11.52 -21.63 -8.39
C LYS A 45 10.50 -20.94 -7.47
N TYR A 46 10.91 -20.61 -6.25
CA TYR A 46 10.05 -19.88 -5.33
C TYR A 46 9.62 -18.50 -5.85
N ILE A 47 10.51 -17.76 -6.53
CA ILE A 47 10.19 -16.45 -7.13
C ILE A 47 9.21 -16.61 -8.31
N GLU A 48 9.39 -17.63 -9.14
CA GLU A 48 8.60 -17.89 -10.34
C GLU A 48 7.19 -18.39 -10.02
N GLU A 49 7.03 -19.21 -8.96
CA GLU A 49 5.74 -19.75 -8.50
C GLU A 49 4.88 -18.72 -7.74
N ARG A 50 5.43 -17.53 -7.46
CA ARG A 50 4.74 -16.47 -6.72
C ARG A 50 3.75 -15.70 -7.59
N SER A 51 2.79 -15.07 -6.92
CA SER A 51 1.78 -14.28 -7.64
C SER A 51 2.43 -13.04 -8.25
N LYS A 52 1.99 -12.63 -9.44
CA LYS A 52 2.38 -11.35 -10.06
C LYS A 52 1.97 -10.14 -9.22
N ASN A 53 1.06 -10.33 -8.25
CA ASN A 53 0.62 -9.31 -7.30
C ASN A 53 1.50 -9.23 -6.05
N ASP A 54 2.37 -10.23 -5.82
CA ASP A 54 3.37 -10.14 -4.75
C ASP A 54 4.46 -9.12 -5.15
N ARG A 55 5.13 -8.56 -4.15
CA ARG A 55 6.20 -7.55 -4.30
C ARG A 55 7.46 -8.04 -3.58
N LEU A 56 8.37 -8.60 -4.35
CA LEU A 56 9.58 -9.25 -3.90
C LEU A 56 10.74 -8.25 -3.92
N VAL A 57 11.30 -8.04 -2.74
CA VAL A 57 12.56 -7.35 -2.52
C VAL A 57 13.62 -8.41 -2.28
N MET A 58 14.69 -8.41 -3.09
CA MET A 58 15.72 -9.45 -3.03
C MET A 58 17.05 -8.89 -2.56
N ILE A 59 17.66 -9.58 -1.60
CA ILE A 59 19.05 -9.43 -1.18
C ILE A 59 19.79 -10.65 -1.69
N VAL A 60 20.89 -10.45 -2.40
CA VAL A 60 21.66 -11.55 -3.01
C VAL A 60 23.16 -11.33 -2.88
N SER A 61 23.91 -12.40 -2.69
CA SER A 61 25.38 -12.36 -2.77
C SER A 61 25.85 -12.01 -4.20
N GLY A 62 27.07 -11.49 -4.34
CA GLY A 62 27.62 -11.15 -5.67
C GLY A 62 27.67 -12.35 -6.63
N GLN A 63 28.06 -13.52 -6.13
CA GLN A 63 28.14 -14.75 -6.92
C GLN A 63 26.75 -15.22 -7.38
N PHE A 64 25.80 -15.38 -6.45
CA PHE A 64 24.46 -15.84 -6.78
C PHE A 64 23.67 -14.81 -7.57
N GLY A 65 23.95 -13.51 -7.37
CA GLY A 65 23.32 -12.43 -8.11
C GLY A 65 23.62 -12.52 -9.60
N ARG A 66 24.88 -12.77 -9.97
CA ARG A 66 25.28 -12.94 -11.36
C ARG A 66 24.56 -14.11 -12.05
N GLU A 67 24.23 -15.16 -11.30
CA GLU A 67 23.55 -16.34 -11.81
C GLU A 67 22.03 -16.13 -11.96
N ILE A 68 21.36 -15.62 -10.91
CA ILE A 68 19.89 -15.59 -10.86
C ILE A 68 19.26 -14.34 -11.49
N VAL A 69 19.90 -13.17 -11.38
CA VAL A 69 19.32 -11.89 -11.81
C VAL A 69 18.93 -11.88 -13.30
N PRO A 70 19.74 -12.42 -14.24
CA PRO A 70 19.35 -12.50 -15.65
C PRO A 70 18.04 -13.25 -15.90
N SER A 71 17.69 -14.23 -15.05
CA SER A 71 16.47 -15.04 -15.19
C SER A 71 15.24 -14.35 -14.60
N ILE A 72 15.40 -13.59 -13.50
CA ILE A 72 14.27 -13.05 -12.74
C ILE A 72 14.01 -11.56 -12.97
N HIS A 73 14.95 -10.79 -13.53
CA HIS A 73 14.83 -9.33 -13.57
C HIS A 73 13.60 -8.82 -14.34
N LYS A 74 13.08 -9.60 -15.29
CA LYS A 74 11.87 -9.25 -16.06
C LYS A 74 10.57 -9.54 -15.31
N LEU A 75 10.60 -10.37 -14.27
CA LEU A 75 9.41 -10.76 -13.52
C LEU A 75 8.81 -9.56 -12.78
N ARG A 76 7.51 -9.28 -13.00
CA ARG A 76 6.80 -8.14 -12.37
C ARG A 76 6.89 -8.18 -10.85
N GLN A 77 6.76 -9.37 -10.27
CA GLN A 77 6.77 -9.53 -8.82
C GLN A 77 8.12 -9.15 -8.20
N VAL A 78 9.23 -9.15 -8.96
CA VAL A 78 10.53 -8.65 -8.46
C VAL A 78 10.60 -7.15 -8.70
N ILE A 79 10.67 -6.35 -7.62
CA ILE A 79 10.66 -4.88 -7.71
C ILE A 79 12.01 -4.23 -7.41
N SER A 80 12.81 -4.83 -6.52
CA SER A 80 14.15 -4.34 -6.21
C SER A 80 15.08 -5.49 -5.85
N ILE A 81 16.33 -5.34 -6.28
CA ILE A 81 17.41 -6.28 -6.02
C ILE A 81 18.58 -5.50 -5.43
N TYR A 82 19.11 -5.98 -4.32
CA TYR A 82 20.30 -5.44 -3.65
C TYR A 82 21.37 -6.52 -3.63
N VAL A 83 22.54 -6.18 -4.17
CA VAL A 83 23.69 -7.07 -4.16
C VAL A 83 24.52 -6.76 -2.92
N TYR A 84 24.55 -7.70 -1.98
CA TYR A 84 25.35 -7.60 -0.76
C TYR A 84 26.63 -8.41 -0.94
N CYS A 85 27.77 -7.73 -1.07
CA CYS A 85 29.05 -8.39 -1.35
C CYS A 85 30.26 -7.55 -0.94
N PHE A 86 31.40 -8.18 -0.67
CA PHE A 86 32.66 -7.49 -0.40
C PHE A 86 33.26 -6.80 -1.64
N ASP A 87 33.19 -7.43 -2.82
CA ASP A 87 33.79 -6.90 -4.06
C ASP A 87 32.77 -6.06 -4.85
N LYS A 88 32.65 -4.79 -4.49
CA LYS A 88 31.72 -3.84 -5.11
C LYS A 88 32.03 -3.58 -6.58
N VAL A 89 33.31 -3.46 -6.95
CA VAL A 89 33.74 -3.05 -8.30
C VAL A 89 33.37 -4.12 -9.31
N ARG A 90 33.70 -5.38 -9.02
CA ARG A 90 33.40 -6.50 -9.92
C ARG A 90 31.89 -6.71 -10.10
N ASN A 91 31.11 -6.52 -9.05
CA ASN A 91 29.66 -6.76 -9.11
C ASN A 91 28.89 -5.61 -9.76
N LYS A 92 29.40 -4.38 -9.73
CA LYS A 92 28.83 -3.26 -10.50
C LYS A 92 28.83 -3.51 -12.01
N GLN A 93 29.91 -4.08 -12.55
CA GLN A 93 30.06 -4.34 -13.99
C GLN A 93 28.91 -5.12 -14.63
N TRP A 94 28.29 -6.05 -13.90
CA TRP A 94 27.15 -6.82 -14.39
C TRP A 94 25.82 -6.26 -13.90
N SER A 95 25.75 -5.71 -12.68
CA SER A 95 24.50 -5.24 -12.10
C SER A 95 23.95 -3.98 -12.76
N ASP A 96 24.82 -3.07 -13.23
CA ASP A 96 24.42 -1.83 -13.89
C ASP A 96 23.60 -2.07 -15.18
N LYS A 97 23.65 -3.29 -15.72
CA LYS A 97 22.84 -3.72 -16.89
C LYS A 97 21.38 -3.97 -16.55
N PHE A 98 21.04 -4.09 -15.27
CA PHE A 98 19.72 -4.48 -14.80
C PHE A 98 19.10 -3.36 -13.97
N ALA A 99 18.13 -2.65 -14.54
CA ALA A 99 17.49 -1.51 -13.89
C ALA A 99 16.97 -1.81 -12.46
N LYS A 100 16.47 -3.02 -12.22
CA LYS A 100 15.94 -3.45 -10.92
C LYS A 100 17.02 -3.68 -9.85
N VAL A 101 18.29 -3.74 -10.21
CA VAL A 101 19.38 -3.76 -9.23
C VAL A 101 19.60 -2.34 -8.73
N LYS A 102 19.15 -2.06 -7.51
CA LYS A 102 19.14 -0.72 -6.92
C LYS A 102 20.48 -0.33 -6.30
N ALA A 103 21.23 -1.31 -5.79
CA ALA A 103 22.53 -1.05 -5.19
C ALA A 103 23.42 -2.30 -5.12
N VAL A 104 24.73 -2.05 -5.17
CA VAL A 104 25.77 -2.97 -4.72
C VAL A 104 26.38 -2.41 -3.44
N VAL A 105 26.21 -3.12 -2.33
CA VAL A 105 26.53 -2.67 -0.97
C VAL A 105 27.46 -3.65 -0.26
N THR A 106 28.38 -3.11 0.52
CA THR A 106 29.36 -3.85 1.32
C THR A 106 28.99 -3.85 2.80
N GLU A 107 28.32 -2.78 3.26
CA GLU A 107 27.94 -2.57 4.65
C GLU A 107 26.47 -2.92 4.90
N LEU A 108 26.22 -3.63 6.00
CA LEU A 108 24.86 -4.05 6.35
C LEU A 108 23.96 -2.87 6.77
N SER A 109 24.52 -1.89 7.48
CA SER A 109 23.79 -0.69 7.90
C SER A 109 23.30 0.12 6.70
N GLU A 110 24.15 0.24 5.66
CA GLU A 110 23.79 0.87 4.40
C GLU A 110 22.66 0.09 3.69
N LEU A 111 22.77 -1.25 3.63
CA LEU A 111 21.74 -2.11 3.03
C LEU A 111 20.37 -1.90 3.69
N ILE A 112 20.31 -1.97 5.02
CA ILE A 112 19.07 -1.82 5.79
C ILE A 112 18.47 -0.43 5.57
N THR A 113 19.30 0.61 5.60
CA THR A 113 18.85 2.00 5.42
C THR A 113 18.26 2.20 4.03
N ARG A 114 18.92 1.68 2.98
CA ARG A 114 18.43 1.76 1.59
C ARG A 114 17.12 0.98 1.42
N ILE A 115 17.04 -0.25 1.91
CA ILE A 115 15.80 -1.05 1.83
C ILE A 115 14.66 -0.32 2.54
N LYS A 116 14.91 0.26 3.73
CA LYS A 116 13.87 1.00 4.47
C LYS A 116 13.36 2.21 3.68
N ALA A 117 14.27 3.01 3.12
CA ALA A 117 13.91 4.18 2.33
C ALA A 117 13.14 3.80 1.06
N ASP A 118 13.64 2.82 0.29
CA ASP A 118 13.00 2.36 -0.93
C ASP A 118 11.64 1.71 -0.64
N HIS A 119 11.54 0.91 0.43
CA HIS A 119 10.29 0.27 0.82
C HIS A 119 9.20 1.29 1.16
N LYS A 120 9.54 2.40 1.83
CA LYS A 120 8.59 3.48 2.12
C LYS A 120 7.96 4.04 0.84
N ILE A 121 8.77 4.28 -0.18
CA ILE A 121 8.28 4.80 -1.48
C ILE A 121 7.49 3.73 -2.22
N GLN A 122 8.01 2.50 -2.28
CA GLN A 122 7.35 1.37 -2.92
C GLN A 122 5.97 1.12 -2.32
N LYS A 123 5.81 1.24 -1.01
CA LYS A 123 4.51 1.10 -0.33
C LYS A 123 3.49 2.13 -0.81
N ILE A 124 3.92 3.38 -1.04
CA ILE A 124 3.04 4.45 -1.53
C ILE A 124 2.53 4.13 -2.94
N VAL A 125 3.41 3.66 -3.82
CA VAL A 125 3.13 3.51 -5.25
C VAL A 125 2.65 2.12 -5.66
N GLU A 126 3.05 1.05 -4.97
CA GLU A 126 2.79 -0.35 -5.36
C GLU A 126 1.61 -0.97 -4.60
N GLU A 127 1.20 -0.41 -3.46
CA GLU A 127 0.00 -0.91 -2.78
C GLU A 127 -1.23 -0.63 -3.66
N PRO A 128 -1.95 -1.67 -4.12
CA PRO A 128 -3.06 -1.47 -5.04
C PRO A 128 -4.24 -0.83 -4.32
N LEU A 129 -4.97 0.00 -5.04
CA LEU A 129 -6.22 0.60 -4.58
C LEU A 129 -7.38 -0.40 -4.76
N SER A 130 -8.23 -0.51 -3.74
CA SER A 130 -9.47 -1.27 -3.83
C SER A 130 -10.53 -0.39 -4.48
N ILE A 131 -10.58 -0.37 -5.83
CA ILE A 131 -11.48 0.48 -6.61
C ILE A 131 -12.67 -0.36 -7.08
N ASN A 132 -13.89 0.08 -6.76
CA ASN A 132 -15.10 -0.37 -7.43
C ASN A 132 -15.58 0.73 -8.37
N ILE A 133 -16.02 0.37 -9.56
CA ILE A 133 -16.59 1.31 -10.53
C ILE A 133 -18.10 1.13 -10.54
N PHE A 134 -18.84 2.22 -10.69
CA PHE A 134 -20.27 2.20 -10.94
C PHE A 134 -20.51 2.70 -12.37
N MET A 135 -21.08 1.84 -13.22
CA MET A 135 -21.35 2.14 -14.62
C MET A 135 -22.82 2.50 -14.81
N THR A 136 -23.09 3.72 -15.29
CA THR A 136 -24.42 4.20 -15.69
C THR A 136 -24.82 3.52 -17.01
N GLY A 137 -25.90 2.73 -16.97
CA GLY A 137 -26.37 1.90 -18.09
C GLY A 137 -25.99 0.40 -18.03
N GLY A 138 -25.28 -0.05 -16.98
CA GLY A 138 -24.98 -1.48 -16.77
C GLY A 138 -26.19 -2.28 -16.25
N THR A 139 -26.48 -3.44 -16.86
CA THR A 139 -27.75 -4.18 -16.71
C THR A 139 -27.81 -5.20 -15.56
N SER A 140 -26.97 -5.14 -14.52
CA SER A 140 -27.03 -6.20 -13.48
C SER A 140 -26.76 -5.76 -12.05
N THR A 141 -27.69 -6.14 -11.17
CA THR A 141 -27.57 -6.14 -9.70
C THR A 141 -26.56 -7.16 -9.15
N THR A 142 -26.06 -8.08 -10.00
CA THR A 142 -25.09 -9.12 -9.63
C THR A 142 -23.68 -8.87 -10.20
N GLY A 143 -23.48 -7.78 -10.96
CA GLY A 143 -22.19 -7.41 -11.57
C GLY A 143 -21.41 -6.32 -10.83
N VAL A 144 -20.71 -5.48 -11.59
CA VAL A 144 -19.82 -4.39 -11.12
C VAL A 144 -20.56 -3.40 -10.21
N ASN A 145 -21.78 -3.01 -10.59
CA ASN A 145 -22.63 -2.14 -9.77
C ASN A 145 -23.06 -2.82 -8.45
N GLY A 146 -23.22 -4.15 -8.43
CA GLY A 146 -23.52 -4.90 -7.22
C GLY A 146 -22.39 -4.85 -6.20
N GLN A 147 -21.13 -4.99 -6.65
CA GLN A 147 -19.97 -4.89 -5.76
C GLN A 147 -19.79 -3.46 -5.20
N PHE A 148 -20.03 -2.45 -6.03
CA PHE A 148 -20.07 -1.05 -5.59
C PHE A 148 -21.07 -0.86 -4.45
N ILE A 149 -22.33 -1.23 -4.66
CA ILE A 149 -23.40 -1.08 -3.67
C ILE A 149 -23.14 -1.92 -2.42
N PHE A 150 -22.68 -3.16 -2.57
CA PHE A 150 -22.34 -4.03 -1.45
C PHE A 150 -21.26 -3.41 -0.56
N SER A 151 -20.19 -2.88 -1.15
CA SER A 151 -19.13 -2.22 -0.38
C SER A 151 -19.64 -1.00 0.37
N GLN A 152 -20.48 -0.17 -0.25
CA GLN A 152 -21.10 0.98 0.42
C GLN A 152 -21.94 0.56 1.63
N ILE A 153 -22.82 -0.43 1.46
CA ILE A 153 -23.66 -0.95 2.55
C ILE A 153 -22.81 -1.57 3.66
N LEU A 154 -21.78 -2.35 3.31
CA LEU A 154 -20.88 -2.96 4.29
C LEU A 154 -20.23 -1.89 5.17
N ILE A 155 -19.75 -0.80 4.58
CA ILE A 155 -19.08 0.29 5.28
C ILE A 155 -20.07 1.00 6.23
N ASP A 156 -21.26 1.32 5.75
CA ASP A 156 -22.32 1.92 6.57
C ASP A 156 -22.72 1.02 7.75
N CYS A 157 -22.82 -0.30 7.51
CA CYS A 157 -23.07 -1.28 8.56
C CYS A 157 -21.94 -1.29 9.59
N LEU A 158 -20.67 -1.33 9.17
CA LEU A 158 -19.52 -1.33 10.06
C LEU A 158 -19.50 -0.11 10.97
N LEU A 159 -19.82 1.07 10.43
CA LEU A 159 -19.83 2.34 11.18
C LEU A 159 -20.94 2.39 12.24
N ARG A 160 -22.07 1.72 12.01
CA ARG A 160 -23.22 1.68 12.95
C ARG A 160 -23.11 0.59 14.01
N LEU A 161 -22.26 -0.41 13.80
CA LEU A 161 -22.11 -1.53 14.72
C LEU A 161 -21.37 -1.11 15.99
N LYS A 162 -21.87 -1.56 17.13
CA LYS A 162 -21.22 -1.32 18.42
C LYS A 162 -19.95 -2.16 18.55
N THR A 163 -18.97 -1.56 19.21
CA THR A 163 -17.72 -2.22 19.57
C THR A 163 -17.90 -3.18 20.73
N ASN A 164 -17.21 -4.32 20.68
CA ASN A 164 -17.12 -5.26 21.79
C ASN A 164 -15.64 -5.53 22.11
N LYS A 165 -15.34 -5.64 23.42
CA LYS A 165 -13.99 -5.92 23.94
C LYS A 165 -13.46 -7.28 23.48
N ALA A 166 -14.35 -8.24 23.21
CA ALA A 166 -13.99 -9.55 22.67
C ALA A 166 -13.27 -9.44 21.32
N ASP A 167 -13.74 -8.56 20.43
CA ASP A 167 -13.15 -8.39 19.09
C ASP A 167 -11.74 -7.81 19.16
N LYS A 168 -11.50 -6.85 20.08
CA LYS A 168 -10.15 -6.31 20.30
C LYS A 168 -9.19 -7.43 20.73
N LYS A 169 -9.63 -8.34 21.61
CA LYS A 169 -8.81 -9.47 22.05
C LYS A 169 -8.50 -10.43 20.90
N GLU A 170 -9.53 -10.78 20.12
CA GLU A 170 -9.38 -11.66 18.95
C GLU A 170 -8.44 -11.06 17.89
N LEU A 171 -8.59 -9.77 17.58
CA LEU A 171 -7.69 -9.06 16.67
C LEU A 171 -6.23 -9.12 17.14
N ILE A 172 -6.02 -8.85 18.43
CA ILE A 172 -4.68 -8.89 19.04
C ILE A 172 -4.09 -10.30 18.94
N ASP A 173 -4.86 -11.33 19.24
CA ASP A 173 -4.38 -12.72 19.19
C ASP A 173 -4.10 -13.16 17.75
N HIS A 174 -4.91 -12.72 16.78
CA HIS A 174 -4.65 -12.90 15.36
C HIS A 174 -3.33 -12.24 14.92
N CYS A 175 -3.11 -10.98 15.29
CA CYS A 175 -1.88 -10.25 14.98
C CYS A 175 -0.65 -10.87 15.64
N LYS A 176 -0.75 -11.37 16.88
CA LYS A 176 0.38 -12.07 17.56
C LYS A 176 0.84 -13.30 16.79
N GLN A 177 -0.10 -14.11 16.29
CA GLN A 177 0.22 -15.28 15.48
C GLN A 177 0.88 -14.88 14.17
N GLN A 178 0.36 -13.85 13.51
CA GLN A 178 0.86 -13.36 12.23
C GLN A 178 2.28 -12.77 12.31
N TYR A 179 2.57 -12.03 13.37
CA TYR A 179 3.86 -11.38 13.60
C TYR A 179 4.80 -12.20 14.50
N GLN A 180 4.56 -13.51 14.61
CA GLN A 180 5.38 -14.38 15.45
C GLN A 180 6.87 -14.30 15.05
N GLY A 181 7.71 -14.03 16.04
CA GLY A 181 9.16 -13.89 15.86
C GLY A 181 9.63 -12.53 15.32
N ASN A 182 8.72 -11.57 15.13
CA ASN A 182 9.07 -10.18 14.82
C ASN A 182 8.98 -9.35 16.11
N THR A 183 10.12 -9.09 16.75
CA THR A 183 10.14 -8.45 18.07
C THR A 183 9.64 -7.00 18.02
N ALA A 184 9.88 -6.29 16.93
CA ALA A 184 9.44 -4.91 16.74
C ALA A 184 7.90 -4.82 16.69
N GLU A 185 7.26 -5.62 15.83
CA GLU A 185 5.80 -5.61 15.71
C GLU A 185 5.10 -6.16 16.96
N LEU A 186 5.68 -7.16 17.62
CA LEU A 186 5.17 -7.64 18.90
C LEU A 186 5.28 -6.57 20.00
N SER A 187 6.28 -5.69 19.93
CA SER A 187 6.39 -4.54 20.83
C SER A 187 5.30 -3.50 20.55
N ASN A 188 5.11 -3.12 19.29
CA ASN A 188 4.02 -2.23 18.86
C ASN A 188 2.64 -2.76 19.30
N LEU A 189 2.44 -4.07 19.24
CA LEU A 189 1.20 -4.73 19.66
C LEU A 189 0.99 -4.69 21.19
N ARG A 190 2.05 -4.79 21.99
CA ARG A 190 1.97 -4.59 23.44
C ARG A 190 1.60 -3.15 23.78
N GLU A 191 2.29 -2.19 23.17
CA GLU A 191 2.01 -0.76 23.31
C GLU A 191 0.55 -0.46 22.92
N PHE A 192 0.08 -0.97 21.78
CA PHE A 192 -1.31 -0.81 21.36
C PHE A 192 -2.33 -1.40 22.33
N ARG A 193 -1.99 -2.52 23.00
CA ARG A 193 -2.89 -3.13 23.98
C ARG A 193 -3.08 -2.23 25.19
N GLU A 194 -2.02 -1.57 25.64
CA GLU A 194 -1.95 -0.78 26.86
C GLU A 194 -2.41 0.67 26.63
N ASP A 195 -1.97 1.30 25.53
CA ASP A 195 -2.06 2.75 25.33
C ASP A 195 -3.11 3.19 24.29
N TYR A 196 -3.81 2.25 23.64
CA TYR A 196 -4.85 2.61 22.67
C TYR A 196 -6.02 3.33 23.34
N SER A 197 -6.33 4.53 22.82
CA SER A 197 -7.56 5.26 23.09
C SER A 197 -8.23 5.70 21.78
N PRO A 198 -9.57 5.89 21.76
CA PRO A 198 -10.30 6.36 20.58
C PRO A 198 -9.77 7.66 19.98
N GLU A 199 -9.15 8.54 20.78
CA GLU A 199 -8.56 9.82 20.38
C GLU A 199 -7.19 9.65 19.71
N LYS A 200 -6.56 8.47 19.81
CA LYS A 200 -5.28 8.15 19.15
C LYS A 200 -5.43 7.25 17.91
N ALA A 201 -6.65 6.98 17.45
CA ALA A 201 -6.90 6.11 16.30
C ALA A 201 -6.19 6.58 15.01
N LEU A 202 -6.21 7.88 14.68
CA LEU A 202 -5.48 8.40 13.51
C LEU A 202 -3.96 8.25 13.65
N TRP A 203 -3.42 8.45 14.86
CA TRP A 203 -2.00 8.26 15.14
C TRP A 203 -1.59 6.80 14.91
N TRP A 204 -2.37 5.84 15.43
CA TRP A 204 -2.12 4.41 15.19
C TRP A 204 -2.26 4.01 13.71
N TYR A 205 -3.21 4.62 13.00
CA TYR A 205 -3.37 4.39 11.57
C TYR A 205 -2.21 4.96 10.75
N THR A 206 -1.68 6.13 11.10
CA THR A 206 -0.61 6.78 10.32
C THR A 206 0.79 6.26 10.65
N ARG A 207 0.99 5.69 11.85
CA ARG A 207 2.25 5.07 12.30
C ARG A 207 2.58 3.80 11.52
N GLU A 208 3.88 3.57 11.26
CA GLU A 208 4.35 2.32 10.65
C GLU A 208 4.28 1.15 11.64
N SER A 209 3.12 0.50 11.71
CA SER A 209 2.88 -0.62 12.61
C SER A 209 1.98 -1.68 11.97
N PHE A 210 1.83 -2.82 12.67
CA PHE A 210 0.86 -3.87 12.35
C PHE A 210 -0.55 -3.33 12.07
N PHE A 211 -0.96 -2.23 12.71
CA PHE A 211 -2.31 -1.67 12.61
C PHE A 211 -2.61 -1.24 11.18
N TYR A 212 -1.79 -0.32 10.63
CA TYR A 212 -1.91 0.12 9.23
C TYR A 212 -1.80 -1.07 8.27
N LYS A 213 -0.80 -1.93 8.48
CA LYS A 213 -0.48 -3.04 7.57
C LYS A 213 -1.65 -4.02 7.47
N THR A 214 -2.17 -4.46 8.62
CA THR A 214 -3.25 -5.45 8.71
C THR A 214 -4.57 -4.88 8.20
N LEU A 215 -4.92 -3.64 8.56
CA LEU A 215 -6.18 -3.02 8.16
C LEU A 215 -6.25 -2.81 6.65
N ASN A 216 -5.24 -2.16 6.05
CA ASN A 216 -5.25 -1.93 4.61
C ASN A 216 -5.20 -3.24 3.82
N ALA A 217 -4.51 -4.26 4.33
CA ALA A 217 -4.53 -5.57 3.71
C ALA A 217 -5.88 -6.28 3.79
N ALA A 218 -6.57 -6.17 4.93
CA ALA A 218 -7.90 -6.72 5.09
C ALA A 218 -8.89 -6.07 4.12
N LEU A 219 -8.83 -4.73 3.97
CA LEU A 219 -9.66 -3.97 3.03
C LEU A 219 -9.37 -4.34 1.57
N ARG A 220 -8.09 -4.46 1.18
CA ARG A 220 -7.70 -4.88 -0.18
C ARG A 220 -8.17 -6.30 -0.53
N ASN A 221 -8.04 -7.24 0.40
CA ASN A 221 -8.42 -8.63 0.20
C ASN A 221 -9.92 -8.89 0.49
N GLN A 222 -10.69 -7.86 0.84
CA GLN A 222 -12.09 -7.97 1.27
C GLN A 222 -12.28 -9.03 2.37
N ASN A 223 -11.34 -9.10 3.31
CA ASN A 223 -11.40 -10.05 4.42
C ASN A 223 -12.42 -9.55 5.46
N ILE A 224 -13.69 -9.91 5.24
CA ILE A 224 -14.83 -9.45 6.04
C ILE A 224 -14.62 -9.73 7.53
N HIS A 225 -14.05 -10.88 7.89
CA HIS A 225 -13.81 -11.23 9.29
C HIS A 225 -12.82 -10.27 9.96
N ILE A 226 -11.65 -10.01 9.36
CA ILE A 226 -10.68 -9.06 9.93
C ILE A 226 -11.21 -7.63 9.88
N ILE A 227 -11.88 -7.22 8.80
CA ILE A 227 -12.53 -5.90 8.71
C ILE A 227 -13.54 -5.73 9.86
N PHE A 228 -14.35 -6.75 10.14
CA PHE A 228 -15.29 -6.75 11.24
C PHE A 228 -14.60 -6.59 12.60
N LEU A 229 -13.48 -7.27 12.84
CA LEU A 229 -12.69 -7.06 14.07
C LEU A 229 -12.15 -5.63 14.17
N PHE A 230 -11.87 -4.99 13.02
CA PHE A 230 -11.43 -3.59 12.96
C PHE A 230 -12.55 -2.55 13.07
N ARG A 231 -13.83 -2.94 13.04
CA ARG A 231 -14.98 -2.01 12.93
C ARG A 231 -14.97 -0.86 13.95
N GLY A 232 -14.61 -1.17 15.20
CA GLY A 232 -14.51 -0.17 16.26
C GLY A 232 -13.48 0.91 15.98
N PHE A 233 -12.32 0.47 15.50
CA PHE A 233 -11.23 1.36 15.15
C PHE A 233 -11.56 2.16 13.89
N ILE A 234 -12.27 1.57 12.93
CA ILE A 234 -12.79 2.28 11.76
C ILE A 234 -13.76 3.39 12.19
N SER A 235 -14.67 3.11 13.12
CA SER A 235 -15.57 4.13 13.70
C SER A 235 -14.83 5.22 14.49
N ASP A 236 -13.77 4.86 15.22
CA ASP A 236 -12.95 5.84 15.93
C ASP A 236 -12.16 6.75 14.95
N ILE A 237 -11.60 6.18 13.87
CA ILE A 237 -10.95 6.95 12.79
C ILE A 237 -11.98 7.87 12.13
N HIS A 238 -13.16 7.36 11.81
CA HIS A 238 -14.25 8.13 11.21
C HIS A 238 -14.59 9.35 12.08
N ARG A 239 -14.85 9.17 13.37
CA ARG A 239 -15.13 10.28 14.31
C ARG A 239 -14.00 11.31 14.36
N GLN A 240 -12.74 10.87 14.33
CA GLN A 240 -11.61 11.81 14.31
C GLN A 240 -11.50 12.57 13.00
N LEU A 241 -11.79 11.94 11.86
CA LEU A 241 -11.83 12.62 10.58
C LEU A 241 -12.98 13.64 10.54
N GLU A 242 -14.16 13.31 11.06
CA GLU A 242 -15.27 14.26 11.19
C GLU A 242 -14.89 15.47 12.04
N ALA A 243 -14.24 15.24 13.19
CA ALA A 243 -13.80 16.31 14.09
C ALA A 243 -12.72 17.21 13.49
N ASN A 244 -11.96 16.72 12.51
CA ASN A 244 -10.88 17.45 11.82
C ASN A 244 -11.21 17.69 10.34
N GLN A 245 -12.49 17.67 9.98
CA GLN A 245 -12.94 17.83 8.61
C GLN A 245 -12.33 19.10 7.99
N ALA A 246 -11.85 19.00 6.75
CA ALA A 246 -11.31 20.17 6.07
C ALA A 246 -12.38 21.25 5.89
N ASP A 247 -12.04 22.51 6.14
CA ASP A 247 -12.98 23.64 5.97
C ASP A 247 -13.04 24.12 4.50
N ASP A 248 -11.91 24.06 3.80
CA ASP A 248 -11.75 24.60 2.45
C ASP A 248 -11.71 23.49 1.38
N THR A 249 -12.04 23.87 0.14
CA THR A 249 -11.83 22.99 -1.01
C THR A 249 -10.34 22.76 -1.22
N LEU A 250 -9.94 21.48 -1.25
CA LEU A 250 -8.55 21.07 -1.38
C LEU A 250 -8.32 20.34 -2.70
N ARG A 251 -7.15 20.57 -3.30
CA ARG A 251 -6.63 19.73 -4.38
C ARG A 251 -5.51 18.86 -3.85
N VAL A 252 -5.69 17.56 -3.95
CA VAL A 252 -4.75 16.56 -3.43
C VAL A 252 -4.31 15.60 -4.51
N TYR A 253 -3.19 14.94 -4.25
CA TYR A 253 -2.46 14.14 -5.21
C TYR A 253 -2.10 12.78 -4.62
N ARG A 254 -2.18 11.74 -5.45
CA ARG A 254 -1.69 10.41 -5.08
C ARG A 254 -0.96 9.75 -6.24
N SER A 255 0.18 9.16 -5.93
CA SER A 255 1.02 8.40 -6.86
C SER A 255 0.66 6.92 -6.82
N GLN A 256 0.55 6.30 -7.98
CA GLN A 256 0.24 4.88 -8.10
C GLN A 256 0.91 4.28 -9.34
N MET A 257 1.52 3.11 -9.20
CA MET A 257 1.86 2.25 -10.34
C MET A 257 0.66 1.36 -10.65
N MET A 258 0.17 1.40 -11.88
CA MET A 258 -0.96 0.60 -12.35
C MET A 258 -0.56 -0.25 -13.54
N SER A 259 -1.16 -1.42 -13.68
CA SER A 259 -1.03 -2.18 -14.92
C SER A 259 -1.76 -1.51 -16.07
N SER A 260 -1.34 -1.79 -17.29
CA SER A 260 -2.00 -1.28 -18.50
C SER A 260 -3.48 -1.66 -18.54
N ASP A 261 -3.85 -2.85 -18.06
CA ASP A 261 -5.25 -3.32 -18.01
C ASP A 261 -6.11 -2.53 -17.01
N GLU A 262 -5.58 -2.28 -15.80
CA GLU A 262 -6.25 -1.46 -14.78
C GLU A 262 -6.43 -0.01 -15.28
N LEU A 263 -5.40 0.54 -15.93
CA LEU A 263 -5.47 1.88 -16.50
C LEU A 263 -6.48 1.97 -17.63
N GLU A 264 -6.53 0.98 -18.53
CA GLU A 264 -7.50 0.95 -19.62
C GLU A 264 -8.93 0.82 -19.10
N THR A 265 -9.14 0.03 -18.03
CA THR A 265 -10.44 -0.05 -17.34
C THR A 265 -10.88 1.32 -16.82
N LEU A 266 -9.96 2.09 -16.23
CA LEU A 266 -10.23 3.47 -15.80
C LEU A 266 -10.52 4.39 -16.98
N ARG A 267 -9.79 4.26 -18.10
CA ARG A 267 -10.04 5.07 -19.31
C ARG A 267 -11.42 4.81 -19.90
N GLN A 268 -11.85 3.56 -19.94
CA GLN A 268 -13.20 3.18 -20.40
C GLN A 268 -14.30 3.67 -19.47
N SER A 269 -13.96 3.94 -18.21
CA SER A 269 -14.88 4.43 -17.18
C SER A 269 -14.84 5.95 -17.01
N CYS A 270 -14.35 6.70 -18.01
CA CYS A 270 -14.46 8.16 -17.97
C CYS A 270 -15.93 8.59 -17.82
N ASP A 271 -16.14 9.66 -17.05
CA ASP A 271 -17.44 10.20 -16.66
C ASP A 271 -18.30 9.27 -15.77
N GLN A 272 -17.73 8.17 -15.25
CA GLN A 272 -18.38 7.27 -14.30
C GLN A 272 -17.98 7.55 -12.85
N PHE A 273 -18.68 6.92 -11.90
CA PHE A 273 -18.36 7.01 -10.48
C PHE A 273 -17.44 5.87 -10.04
N ILE A 274 -16.49 6.18 -9.18
CA ILE A 274 -15.59 5.19 -8.56
C ILE A 274 -15.67 5.30 -7.05
N SER A 275 -15.63 4.17 -6.36
CA SER A 275 -15.54 4.07 -4.90
C SER A 275 -14.19 3.48 -4.53
N ILE A 276 -13.51 4.10 -3.57
CA ILE A 276 -12.26 3.57 -3.01
C ILE A 276 -12.56 2.90 -1.68
N ASN A 277 -12.57 1.56 -1.64
CA ASN A 277 -12.96 0.75 -0.48
C ASN A 277 -11.79 0.51 0.50
N SER A 278 -10.82 1.42 0.49
CA SER A 278 -9.74 1.50 1.46
C SER A 278 -9.61 2.95 1.87
N PHE A 279 -8.99 3.19 3.03
CA PHE A 279 -8.59 4.55 3.39
C PHE A 279 -7.69 5.14 2.31
N PHE A 280 -8.02 6.33 1.83
CA PHE A 280 -7.33 6.92 0.69
C PHE A 280 -6.33 7.96 1.17
N SER A 281 -5.07 7.55 1.30
CA SER A 281 -3.98 8.46 1.66
C SER A 281 -3.50 9.25 0.44
N THR A 282 -3.50 10.56 0.57
CA THR A 282 -3.10 11.53 -0.46
C THR A 282 -2.20 12.61 0.13
N SER A 283 -1.58 13.44 -0.71
CA SER A 283 -0.76 14.59 -0.29
C SER A 283 -1.21 15.85 -1.01
N THR A 284 -1.15 17.01 -0.36
CA THR A 284 -1.35 18.31 -1.03
C THR A 284 -0.16 18.70 -1.92
N ASN A 285 0.99 18.03 -1.77
CA ASN A 285 2.22 18.36 -2.49
C ASN A 285 2.37 17.56 -3.80
N LYS A 286 2.00 18.18 -4.92
CA LYS A 286 2.14 17.60 -6.26
C LYS A 286 3.58 17.20 -6.60
N LYS A 287 4.58 18.00 -6.20
CA LYS A 287 5.99 17.73 -6.53
C LYS A 287 6.50 16.49 -5.82
N GLN A 288 6.11 16.30 -4.55
CA GLN A 288 6.43 15.11 -3.77
C GLN A 288 5.75 13.87 -4.36
N ALA A 289 4.47 13.97 -4.76
CA ALA A 289 3.79 12.87 -5.45
C ALA A 289 4.53 12.45 -6.74
N LEU A 290 4.90 13.42 -7.57
CA LEU A 290 5.65 13.15 -8.81
C LEU A 290 7.05 12.57 -8.55
N SER A 291 7.75 13.00 -7.49
CA SER A 291 9.08 12.46 -7.18
C SER A 291 9.04 10.97 -6.82
N PHE A 292 7.97 10.51 -6.16
CA PHE A 292 7.76 9.10 -5.89
C PHE A 292 7.66 8.28 -7.18
N LEU A 293 6.90 8.74 -8.17
CA LEU A 293 6.77 8.04 -9.46
C LEU A 293 8.10 7.97 -10.22
N ASN A 294 8.86 9.06 -10.23
CA ASN A 294 10.15 9.14 -10.93
C ASN A 294 11.23 8.24 -10.30
N SER A 295 11.10 7.90 -9.02
CA SER A 295 12.05 7.01 -8.32
C SER A 295 11.81 5.52 -8.59
N CYS A 296 10.63 5.19 -9.12
CA CYS A 296 10.26 3.83 -9.47
C CYS A 296 10.79 3.45 -10.85
N ASN A 297 11.28 2.21 -10.98
CA ASN A 297 11.65 1.70 -12.30
C ASN A 297 10.37 1.24 -13.00
N VAL A 298 10.08 1.84 -14.14
CA VAL A 298 8.98 1.41 -15.00
C VAL A 298 9.37 0.06 -15.61
N GLY A 299 8.72 -1.02 -15.15
CA GLY A 299 8.79 -2.31 -15.84
C GLY A 299 7.88 -2.30 -17.06
N ASP A 300 8.10 -3.21 -18.01
CA ASP A 300 7.47 -3.21 -19.34
C ASP A 300 5.91 -3.16 -19.36
N ASN A 301 5.23 -3.45 -18.23
CA ASN A 301 3.76 -3.50 -18.13
C ASN A 301 3.17 -2.64 -17.00
N LEU A 302 3.92 -1.67 -16.46
CA LEU A 302 3.42 -0.74 -15.44
C LEU A 302 3.47 0.69 -15.96
N GLU A 303 2.41 1.43 -15.70
CA GLU A 303 2.28 2.83 -16.07
C GLU A 303 2.25 3.67 -14.78
N PRO A 304 3.09 4.71 -14.68
CA PRO A 304 3.03 5.64 -13.56
C PRO A 304 1.78 6.53 -13.71
N VAL A 305 0.93 6.50 -12.69
CA VAL A 305 -0.34 7.24 -12.62
C VAL A 305 -0.29 8.22 -11.46
N LEU A 306 -0.66 9.47 -11.74
CA LEU A 306 -0.93 10.51 -10.76
C LEU A 306 -2.43 10.79 -10.72
N PHE A 307 -3.03 10.56 -9.56
CA PHE A 307 -4.37 11.00 -9.26
C PHE A 307 -4.38 12.47 -8.86
N GLU A 308 -5.21 13.27 -9.51
CA GLU A 308 -5.52 14.66 -9.15
C GLU A 308 -6.97 14.70 -8.67
N ILE A 309 -7.17 14.97 -7.38
CA ILE A 309 -8.49 14.92 -6.74
C ILE A 309 -8.86 16.33 -6.29
N ASP A 310 -9.98 16.83 -6.80
CA ASP A 310 -10.62 18.04 -6.31
C ASP A 310 -11.64 17.63 -5.23
N ALA A 311 -11.40 18.01 -3.97
CA ALA A 311 -12.23 17.65 -2.83
C ALA A 311 -12.89 18.89 -2.23
N ASN A 312 -14.21 18.98 -2.33
CA ASN A 312 -14.99 20.02 -1.67
C ASN A 312 -15.63 19.45 -0.39
N PRO A 313 -15.28 19.95 0.81
CA PRO A 313 -15.82 19.43 2.06
C PRO A 313 -17.33 19.63 2.22
N THR A 314 -17.92 20.63 1.55
CA THR A 314 -19.37 20.91 1.67
C THR A 314 -20.25 19.83 1.05
N LEU A 315 -19.68 18.96 0.21
CA LEU A 315 -20.41 17.88 -0.46
C LEU A 315 -20.46 16.61 0.39
N VAL A 316 -19.66 16.54 1.45
CA VAL A 316 -19.47 15.33 2.24
C VAL A 316 -20.40 15.33 3.43
N THR A 317 -21.20 14.28 3.55
CA THR A 317 -22.11 14.07 4.70
C THR A 317 -21.62 12.98 5.63
N ASN A 318 -21.21 11.81 5.10
CA ASN A 318 -20.91 10.64 5.93
C ASN A 318 -19.45 10.17 5.83
N LYS A 319 -18.70 10.55 4.78
CA LYS A 319 -17.33 10.07 4.54
C LYS A 319 -16.30 11.21 4.61
N PRO A 320 -15.96 11.67 5.82
CA PRO A 320 -15.08 12.81 6.03
C PRO A 320 -13.68 12.60 5.44
N PHE A 321 -12.98 13.71 5.23
CA PHE A 321 -11.56 13.74 4.93
C PHE A 321 -10.90 14.90 5.67
N ALA A 322 -9.69 14.66 6.15
CA ALA A 322 -8.96 15.61 6.98
C ALA A 322 -7.48 15.63 6.62
N ASP A 323 -6.84 16.77 6.87
CA ASP A 323 -5.38 16.82 6.97
C ASP A 323 -4.96 16.11 8.27
N VAL A 324 -4.21 15.02 8.13
CA VAL A 324 -3.74 14.19 9.24
C VAL A 324 -2.24 14.38 9.50
N THR A 325 -1.62 15.41 8.92
CA THR A 325 -0.19 15.70 9.07
C THR A 325 0.21 15.87 10.52
N ALA A 326 -0.61 16.56 11.32
CA ALA A 326 -0.37 16.77 12.75
C ALA A 326 -0.45 15.49 13.59
N TYR A 327 -1.14 14.45 13.09
CA TYR A 327 -1.32 13.16 13.76
C TYR A 327 -0.35 12.09 13.26
N SER A 328 0.39 12.37 12.18
CA SER A 328 1.37 11.44 11.64
C SER A 328 2.66 11.47 12.43
N GLU A 329 3.27 10.30 12.59
CA GLU A 329 4.67 10.19 13.02
C GLU A 329 5.63 10.97 12.09
N PHE A 330 5.22 11.23 10.84
CA PHE A 330 5.99 11.98 9.86
C PHE A 330 5.24 13.26 9.44
N THR A 331 5.65 14.39 10.00
CA THR A 331 5.06 15.72 9.72
C THR A 331 5.34 16.25 8.31
N ASP A 332 6.23 15.60 7.54
CA ASP A 332 6.73 16.12 6.26
C ASP A 332 5.91 15.67 5.02
N GLU A 333 4.80 14.95 5.21
CA GLU A 333 4.05 14.34 4.10
C GLU A 333 2.81 15.14 3.63
N SER A 334 2.47 16.24 4.31
CA SER A 334 1.27 17.07 4.03
C SER A 334 0.05 16.21 3.67
N LYS A 335 -0.25 15.26 4.56
CA LYS A 335 -1.02 14.06 4.29
C LYS A 335 -2.50 14.32 4.53
N VAL A 336 -3.31 14.14 3.50
CA VAL A 336 -4.78 14.19 3.60
C VAL A 336 -5.32 12.77 3.46
N LEU A 337 -6.19 12.39 4.40
CA LEU A 337 -6.77 11.05 4.48
C LEU A 337 -8.28 11.12 4.23
N PHE A 338 -8.77 10.38 3.24
CA PHE A 338 -10.21 10.21 3.03
C PHE A 338 -10.70 8.93 3.70
N MET A 339 -11.91 8.98 4.22
CA MET A 339 -12.61 7.84 4.75
C MET A 339 -12.78 6.74 3.67
N LEU A 340 -12.67 5.48 4.10
CA LEU A 340 -12.93 4.35 3.20
C LEU A 340 -14.38 4.38 2.68
N GLY A 341 -14.56 4.04 1.41
CA GLY A 341 -15.83 4.13 0.70
C GLY A 341 -16.12 5.47 0.05
N SER A 342 -15.19 6.43 0.10
CA SER A 342 -15.33 7.71 -0.58
C SER A 342 -15.58 7.53 -2.07
N ILE A 343 -16.55 8.27 -2.60
CA ILE A 343 -17.00 8.21 -4.00
C ILE A 343 -16.43 9.40 -4.75
N PHE A 344 -15.91 9.13 -5.95
CA PHE A 344 -15.34 10.15 -6.83
C PHE A 344 -15.94 10.03 -8.22
N HIS A 345 -16.22 11.17 -8.85
CA HIS A 345 -16.56 11.22 -10.27
C HIS A 345 -15.28 11.32 -11.09
N LEU A 346 -15.07 10.35 -11.98
CA LEU A 346 -13.89 10.28 -12.83
C LEU A 346 -14.07 11.22 -14.04
N LYS A 347 -13.38 12.36 -14.04
CA LYS A 347 -13.55 13.39 -15.10
C LYS A 347 -12.74 13.11 -16.35
N SER A 348 -11.50 12.67 -16.20
CA SER A 348 -10.63 12.44 -17.36
C SER A 348 -9.43 11.59 -17.00
N VAL A 349 -9.00 10.74 -17.93
CA VAL A 349 -7.72 10.05 -17.88
C VAL A 349 -6.90 10.49 -19.09
N ARG A 350 -5.81 11.24 -18.85
CA ARG A 350 -4.97 11.81 -19.91
C ARG A 350 -3.50 11.58 -19.66
N ARG A 351 -2.68 11.56 -20.71
CA ARG A 351 -1.23 11.51 -20.56
C ARG A 351 -0.69 12.92 -20.34
N SER A 352 0.30 13.06 -19.46
CA SER A 352 1.01 14.32 -19.23
C SER A 352 1.69 14.81 -20.51
N SER A 353 1.92 16.12 -20.62
CA SER A 353 2.54 16.75 -21.81
C SER A 353 3.94 16.21 -22.12
N ASN A 354 4.68 15.78 -21.11
CA ASN A 354 5.98 15.13 -21.26
C ASN A 354 5.89 13.63 -21.62
N GLY A 355 4.68 13.06 -21.72
CA GLY A 355 4.45 11.65 -22.03
C GLY A 355 4.86 10.66 -20.94
N GLN A 356 5.38 11.12 -19.79
CA GLN A 356 5.98 10.22 -18.79
C GLN A 356 4.98 9.66 -17.79
N VAL A 357 3.88 10.37 -17.51
CA VAL A 357 2.94 10.02 -16.44
C VAL A 357 1.50 10.16 -16.94
N TRP A 358 0.62 9.26 -16.51
CA TRP A 358 -0.82 9.37 -16.70
C TRP A 358 -1.44 10.18 -15.57
N ILE A 359 -2.32 11.11 -15.93
CA ILE A 359 -3.03 11.98 -14.99
C ILE A 359 -4.50 11.55 -15.00
N VAL A 360 -4.95 11.07 -13.85
CA VAL A 360 -6.34 10.72 -13.60
C VAL A 360 -6.97 11.84 -12.78
N ARG A 361 -7.86 12.61 -13.38
CA ARG A 361 -8.56 13.70 -12.69
C ARG A 361 -9.92 13.22 -12.21
N MET A 362 -10.19 13.44 -10.92
CA MET A 362 -11.48 13.10 -10.31
C MET A 362 -11.94 14.17 -9.33
N THR A 363 -13.24 14.21 -9.07
CA THR A 363 -13.84 15.14 -8.10
C THR A 363 -14.56 14.33 -7.03
N LEU A 364 -14.39 14.69 -5.76
CA LEU A 364 -15.15 14.09 -4.66
C LEU A 364 -16.65 14.34 -4.86
N CYS A 365 -17.46 13.32 -4.64
CA CYS A 365 -18.91 13.37 -4.77
C CYS A 365 -19.60 13.21 -3.41
N SER A 366 -20.85 13.64 -3.36
CA SER A 366 -21.70 13.42 -2.19
C SER A 366 -22.01 11.93 -2.01
N ASP A 367 -22.25 11.54 -0.77
CA ASP A 367 -22.70 10.18 -0.42
C ASP A 367 -24.21 9.98 -0.70
N ASP A 368 -24.92 11.03 -1.10
CA ASP A 368 -26.37 11.01 -1.23
C ASP A 368 -26.82 10.34 -2.52
N GLN A 369 -27.72 9.37 -2.37
CA GLN A 369 -28.29 8.56 -3.46
C GLN A 369 -28.97 9.37 -4.57
N HIS A 370 -29.26 10.65 -4.37
CA HIS A 370 -29.93 11.49 -5.37
C HIS A 370 -29.01 11.80 -6.56
N ASP A 371 -27.71 11.99 -6.34
CA ASP A 371 -26.74 12.19 -7.43
C ASP A 371 -26.46 10.89 -8.20
N LEU A 372 -26.59 9.73 -7.54
CA LEU A 372 -26.49 8.41 -8.17
C LEU A 372 -27.77 8.02 -8.95
N LYS A 373 -28.89 8.72 -8.74
CA LYS A 373 -30.19 8.48 -9.41
C LYS A 373 -30.46 9.44 -10.58
N GLN A 374 -29.72 10.54 -10.71
CA GLN A 374 -29.94 11.54 -11.77
C GLN A 374 -29.11 11.31 -13.06
N VAL A 375 -28.48 10.14 -13.23
CA VAL A 375 -27.74 9.80 -14.46
C VAL A 375 -28.39 8.64 -15.19
#